data_AF-A0A414FZZ8-F1
#
_entry.id   AF-A0A414FZZ8-F1
#
_cell.length_a   1.000
_cell.length_b   1.000
_cell.length_c   1.000
_cell.angle_alpha   90.00
_cell.angle_beta   90.00
_cell.angle_gamma   90.00
#
_symmetry.space_group_name_H-M   'P 1'
#
loop_
_entity.id
_entity.type
_entity.pdbx_description
1 polymer ?
#
loop_
_entity_poly.entity_id
_entity_poly.type
_entity_poly.pdbx_seq_one_letter_code
_entity_poly.pdbx_strand_id
1 'polypeptide(L)'
;MVKEAVMPMQLSTVLDMLVSVILAGEIAAAALIDGRERRFPHALSVLLAATSAIFGLMHGGIRGFVWHALAAAAVMALLLATETLWRRMHGGAAGLGGGDVKFLAALMLADPLYALASFILGLCLLAVCGLLARRDTLPLLPFVAIGCAFVPLAALLP
;
A
#
# COMPACT_ATOMS: atom_id res chain seq x y z
N MET A 1 22.20 35.52 12.30
CA MET A 1 22.63 34.14 11.96
C MET A 1 21.62 33.05 12.36
N VAL A 2 20.40 33.37 12.83
CA VAL A 2 19.36 32.37 13.17
C VAL A 2 18.42 32.05 12.01
N LYS A 3 18.34 32.92 10.98
CA LYS A 3 17.35 32.80 9.89
C LYS A 3 17.69 31.72 8.85
N GLU A 4 18.97 31.41 8.67
CA GLU A 4 19.48 30.44 7.68
C GLU A 4 19.24 28.98 8.10
N ALA A 5 19.19 28.68 9.41
CA ALA A 5 18.99 27.31 9.91
C ALA A 5 17.51 26.92 10.05
N VAL A 6 16.60 27.90 10.17
CA VAL A 6 15.15 27.67 10.31
C VAL A 6 14.50 27.33 8.96
N MET A 7 14.98 27.94 7.88
CA MET A 7 14.45 27.75 6.53
C MET A 7 14.56 26.31 5.97
N PRO A 8 15.69 25.58 6.11
CA PRO A 8 15.81 24.21 5.59
C PRO A 8 14.96 23.19 6.37
N MET A 9 14.80 23.39 7.69
CA MET A 9 13.95 22.54 8.54
C MET A 9 12.47 22.69 8.18
N GLN A 10 12.02 23.93 7.90
CA GLN A 10 10.64 24.18 7.54
C GLN A 10 10.28 23.60 6.16
N LEU A 11 11.23 23.64 5.20
CA LEU A 11 11.03 23.04 3.87
C LEU A 11 10.92 21.52 3.92
N SER A 12 11.76 20.84 4.70
CA SER A 12 11.70 19.37 4.82
C SER A 12 10.39 18.91 5.47
N THR A 13 9.93 19.59 6.52
CA THR A 13 8.64 19.28 7.15
C THR A 13 7.46 19.50 6.21
N VAL A 14 7.46 20.58 5.44
CA VAL A 14 6.40 20.84 4.45
C VAL A 14 6.40 19.78 3.36
N LEU A 15 7.58 19.37 2.88
CA LEU A 15 7.72 18.33 1.87
C LEU A 15 7.23 16.97 2.39
N ASP A 16 7.61 16.58 3.60
CA ASP A 16 7.13 15.35 4.25
C ASP A 16 5.61 15.36 4.37
N MET A 17 5.03 16.43 4.89
CA MET A 17 3.58 16.56 5.02
C MET A 17 2.87 16.48 3.67
N LEU A 18 3.41 17.16 2.65
CA LEU A 18 2.83 17.17 1.32
C LEU A 18 2.84 15.77 0.69
N VAL A 19 3.98 15.07 0.75
CA VAL A 19 4.09 13.71 0.21
C VAL A 19 3.18 12.75 0.97
N SER A 20 3.11 12.82 2.30
CA SER A 20 2.21 11.99 3.11
C SER A 20 0.73 12.24 2.80
N VAL A 21 0.33 13.50 2.61
CA VAL A 21 -1.07 13.85 2.26
C VAL A 21 -1.41 13.36 0.85
N ILE A 22 -0.50 13.50 -0.11
CA ILE A 22 -0.71 12.97 -1.47
C ILE A 22 -0.84 11.45 -1.43
N LEU A 23 0.07 10.75 -0.72
CA LEU A 23 0.04 9.31 -0.58
C LEU A 23 -1.28 8.83 0.06
N ALA A 24 -1.73 9.49 1.12
CA ALA A 24 -3.03 9.19 1.74
C ALA A 24 -4.21 9.44 0.79
N GLY A 25 -4.15 10.51 -0.01
CA GLY A 25 -5.14 10.83 -1.04
C GLY A 25 -5.20 9.77 -2.15
N GLU A 26 -4.05 9.26 -2.59
CA GLU A 26 -3.95 8.18 -3.58
C GLU A 26 -4.52 6.87 -3.04
N ILE A 27 -4.24 6.53 -1.78
CA ILE A 27 -4.82 5.35 -1.10
C ILE A 27 -6.34 5.48 -1.00
N ALA A 28 -6.85 6.65 -0.62
CA ALA A 28 -8.29 6.91 -0.54
C ALA A 28 -8.96 6.84 -1.92
N ALA A 29 -8.32 7.40 -2.96
CA ALA A 29 -8.79 7.29 -4.33
C ALA A 29 -8.80 5.84 -4.82
N ALA A 30 -7.76 5.06 -4.50
CA ALA A 30 -7.68 3.64 -4.82
C ALA A 30 -8.83 2.86 -4.19
N ALA A 31 -9.10 3.09 -2.91
CA ALA A 31 -10.24 2.50 -2.21
C ALA A 31 -11.58 2.90 -2.81
N LEU A 32 -11.77 4.17 -3.16
CA LEU A 32 -13.03 4.65 -3.73
C LEU A 32 -13.30 4.04 -5.11
N ILE A 33 -12.28 4.00 -5.98
CA ILE A 33 -12.42 3.46 -7.34
C ILE A 33 -12.60 1.94 -7.28
N ASP A 34 -11.83 1.22 -6.46
CA ASP A 34 -11.98 -0.22 -6.30
C ASP A 34 -13.35 -0.60 -5.72
N GLY A 35 -13.84 0.18 -4.73
CA GLY A 35 -15.17 0.01 -4.16
C GLY A 35 -16.31 0.21 -5.17
N ARG A 36 -16.12 1.08 -6.16
CA ARG A 36 -17.14 1.40 -7.18
C ARG A 36 -17.06 0.52 -8.42
N GLU A 37 -15.85 0.31 -8.94
CA GLU A 37 -15.62 -0.27 -10.25
C GLU A 37 -14.97 -1.67 -10.18
N ARG A 38 -14.57 -2.14 -8.98
CA ARG A 38 -13.80 -3.37 -8.76
C ARG A 38 -12.56 -3.45 -9.65
N ARG A 39 -11.96 -2.30 -9.92
CA ARG A 39 -10.80 -2.14 -10.80
C ARG A 39 -9.84 -1.14 -10.17
N PHE A 40 -8.56 -1.48 -10.19
CA PHE A 40 -7.50 -0.55 -9.85
C PHE A 40 -6.88 0.03 -11.13
N PRO A 41 -7.00 1.35 -11.39
CA PRO A 41 -6.49 1.98 -12.60
C PRO A 41 -4.97 1.88 -12.70
N HIS A 42 -4.44 1.56 -13.88
CA HIS A 42 -3.00 1.45 -14.06
C HIS A 42 -2.28 2.81 -13.85
N ALA A 43 -2.88 3.92 -14.29
CA ALA A 43 -2.32 5.25 -14.08
C ALA A 43 -2.17 5.56 -12.57
N LEU A 44 -3.18 5.21 -11.76
CA LEU A 44 -3.12 5.38 -10.31
C LEU A 44 -2.05 4.48 -9.67
N SER A 45 -1.87 3.25 -10.19
CA SER A 45 -0.80 2.37 -9.71
C SER A 45 0.60 2.93 -9.94
N VAL A 46 0.83 3.57 -11.11
CA VAL A 46 2.12 4.18 -11.44
C VAL A 46 2.35 5.42 -10.59
N LEU A 47 1.32 6.26 -10.42
CA LEU A 47 1.38 7.44 -9.58
C LEU A 47 1.69 7.08 -8.12
N LEU A 48 0.95 6.11 -7.56
CA LEU A 48 1.18 5.60 -6.21
C LEU A 48 2.60 5.04 -6.04
N ALA A 49 3.12 4.32 -7.03
CA ALA A 49 4.47 3.78 -6.99
C ALA A 49 5.52 4.90 -7.00
N ALA A 50 5.32 5.95 -7.80
CA ALA A 50 6.21 7.10 -7.86
C ALA A 50 6.22 7.88 -6.53
N THR A 51 5.04 8.21 -5.99
CA THR A 51 4.90 8.90 -4.70
C THR A 51 5.49 8.06 -3.57
N SER A 52 5.24 6.74 -3.56
CA SER A 52 5.81 5.81 -2.58
C SER A 52 7.34 5.71 -2.70
N ALA A 53 7.89 5.70 -3.92
CA ALA A 53 9.33 5.70 -4.11
C ALA A 53 9.99 7.00 -3.62
N ILE A 54 9.37 8.15 -3.89
CA ILE A 54 9.82 9.45 -3.36
C ILE A 54 9.81 9.41 -1.83
N PHE A 55 8.72 8.96 -1.22
CA PHE A 55 8.60 8.82 0.23
C PHE A 55 9.69 7.91 0.81
N GLY A 56 9.89 6.72 0.23
CA GLY A 56 10.91 5.76 0.66
C GLY A 56 12.33 6.30 0.52
N LEU A 57 12.63 7.04 -0.55
CA LEU A 57 13.93 7.70 -0.74
C LEU A 57 14.16 8.82 0.28
N MET A 58 13.13 9.59 0.63
CA MET A 58 13.23 10.67 1.61
C MET A 58 13.54 10.15 3.02
N HIS A 59 12.95 9.02 3.41
CA HIS A 59 13.07 8.48 4.78
C HIS A 59 14.18 7.44 4.94
N GLY A 60 14.42 6.62 3.91
CA GLY A 60 15.41 5.53 3.94
C GLY A 60 16.70 5.81 3.17
N GLY A 61 16.74 6.89 2.38
CA GLY A 61 17.82 7.14 1.42
C GLY A 61 17.90 6.06 0.34
N ILE A 62 18.94 6.10 -0.49
CA ILE A 62 19.13 5.12 -1.59
C ILE A 62 19.26 3.69 -1.05
N ARG A 63 20.03 3.50 0.04
CA ARG A 63 20.26 2.16 0.62
C ARG A 63 18.97 1.56 1.19
N GLY A 64 18.18 2.35 1.93
CA GLY A 64 16.88 1.91 2.44
C GLY A 64 15.90 1.63 1.31
N PHE A 65 15.86 2.50 0.31
CA PHE A 65 15.01 2.30 -0.86
C PHE A 65 15.35 1.02 -1.66
N VAL A 66 16.64 0.70 -1.83
CA VAL A 66 17.04 -0.57 -2.45
C VAL A 66 16.49 -1.77 -1.65
N TRP A 67 16.52 -1.69 -0.32
CA TRP A 67 15.92 -2.71 0.52
C TRP A 67 14.40 -2.80 0.33
N HIS A 68 13.71 -1.66 0.20
CA HIS A 68 12.28 -1.61 -0.07
C HIS A 68 11.95 -2.26 -1.43
N ALA A 69 12.72 -1.95 -2.47
CA ALA A 69 12.54 -2.52 -3.80
C ALA A 69 12.81 -4.03 -3.83
N LEU A 70 13.84 -4.51 -3.12
CA LEU A 70 14.13 -5.94 -2.99
C LEU A 70 13.03 -6.67 -2.22
N ALA A 71 12.55 -6.10 -1.11
CA ALA A 71 11.44 -6.64 -0.35
C ALA A 71 10.16 -6.71 -1.20
N ALA A 72 9.85 -5.65 -1.95
CA ALA A 72 8.71 -5.63 -2.87
C ALA A 72 8.84 -6.72 -3.93
N ALA A 73 10.00 -6.85 -4.58
CA ALA A 73 10.24 -7.88 -5.58
C ALA A 73 10.08 -9.30 -5.00
N ALA A 74 10.62 -9.55 -3.80
CA ALA A 74 10.49 -10.84 -3.13
C ALA A 74 9.04 -11.20 -2.79
N VAL A 75 8.27 -10.24 -2.25
CA VAL A 75 6.84 -10.44 -1.93
C VAL A 75 6.03 -10.62 -3.21
N MET A 76 6.29 -9.85 -4.26
CA MET A 76 5.58 -10.02 -5.55
C MET A 76 5.87 -11.38 -6.18
N ALA A 77 7.12 -11.87 -6.09
CA ALA A 77 7.47 -13.21 -6.55
C ALA A 77 6.74 -14.30 -5.74
N LEU A 78 6.67 -14.12 -4.41
CA LEU A 78 5.94 -15.04 -3.54
C LEU A 78 4.44 -15.06 -3.83
N LEU A 79 3.82 -13.90 -4.03
CA LEU A 79 2.40 -13.79 -4.41
C LEU A 79 2.15 -14.41 -5.78
N LEU A 80 3.02 -14.18 -6.75
CA LEU A 80 2.90 -14.78 -8.08
C LEU A 80 3.01 -16.32 -8.01
N ALA A 81 3.95 -16.84 -7.22
CA ALA A 81 4.09 -18.28 -7.00
C ALA A 81 2.84 -18.87 -6.31
N THR A 82 2.32 -18.17 -5.31
CA THR A 82 1.12 -18.57 -4.56
C THR A 82 -0.12 -18.55 -5.45
N GLU A 83 -0.31 -17.50 -6.25
CA GLU A 83 -1.42 -17.37 -7.22
C GLU A 83 -1.31 -18.44 -8.32
N THR A 84 -0.10 -18.75 -8.77
CA THR A 84 0.13 -19.83 -9.75
C THR A 84 -0.26 -21.19 -9.17
N LEU A 85 0.12 -21.47 -7.92
CA LEU A 85 -0.27 -22.68 -7.21
C LEU A 85 -1.79 -22.73 -6.98
N TRP A 86 -2.37 -21.60 -6.57
CA TRP A 86 -3.81 -21.47 -6.36
C TRP A 86 -4.60 -21.81 -7.61
N ARG A 87 -4.22 -21.23 -8.76
CA ARG A 87 -4.85 -21.50 -10.06
C ARG A 87 -4.73 -22.96 -10.47
N ARG A 88 -3.61 -23.62 -10.16
CA ARG A 88 -3.44 -25.07 -10.42
C ARG A 88 -4.40 -25.90 -9.59
N MET A 89 -4.62 -25.53 -8.32
CA MET A 89 -5.51 -26.26 -7.41
C MET A 89 -7.00 -25.96 -7.64
N HIS A 90 -7.34 -24.76 -8.12
CA HIS A 90 -8.73 -24.28 -8.24
C HIS A 90 -9.18 -24.08 -9.70
N GLY A 91 -8.68 -24.91 -10.63
CA GLY A 91 -9.17 -24.95 -12.01
C GLY A 91 -9.00 -23.63 -12.79
N GLY A 92 -7.98 -22.84 -12.46
CA GLY A 92 -7.67 -21.56 -13.11
C GLY A 92 -8.37 -20.33 -12.52
N ALA A 93 -9.20 -20.50 -11.49
CA ALA A 93 -9.84 -19.38 -10.80
C ALA A 93 -8.81 -18.44 -10.18
N ALA A 94 -9.01 -17.12 -10.34
CA ALA A 94 -8.15 -16.11 -9.75
C ALA A 94 -8.39 -16.05 -8.24
N GLY A 95 -7.31 -16.08 -7.45
CA GLY A 95 -7.38 -15.91 -5.99
C GLY A 95 -7.32 -14.43 -5.63
N LEU A 96 -6.22 -13.77 -6.00
CA LEU A 96 -5.97 -12.36 -5.71
C LEU A 96 -6.05 -11.49 -6.98
N GLY A 97 -6.61 -10.29 -6.87
CA GLY A 97 -6.75 -9.38 -7.99
C GLY A 97 -5.40 -8.80 -8.43
N GLY A 98 -5.15 -8.72 -9.74
CA GLY A 98 -3.92 -8.07 -10.24
C GLY A 98 -3.81 -6.58 -9.86
N GLY A 99 -4.93 -5.93 -9.54
CA GLY A 99 -4.95 -4.58 -8.98
C GLY A 99 -4.38 -4.51 -7.57
N ASP A 100 -4.75 -5.47 -6.72
CA ASP A 100 -4.30 -5.57 -5.34
C ASP A 100 -2.78 -5.79 -5.25
N VAL A 101 -2.25 -6.65 -6.13
CA VAL A 101 -0.80 -6.88 -6.27
C VAL A 101 -0.09 -5.59 -6.63
N LYS A 102 -0.60 -4.83 -7.61
CA LYS A 102 0.01 -3.55 -8.03
C LYS A 102 -0.04 -2.51 -6.92
N PHE A 103 -1.15 -2.44 -6.19
CA PHE A 103 -1.29 -1.54 -5.05
C PHE A 103 -0.27 -1.88 -3.96
N LEU A 104 -0.16 -3.14 -3.57
CA LEU A 104 0.80 -3.59 -2.56
C LEU A 104 2.25 -3.35 -3.02
N ALA A 105 2.58 -3.68 -4.27
CA ALA A 105 3.90 -3.43 -4.84
C ALA A 105 4.30 -1.95 -4.76
N ALA A 106 3.36 -1.07 -5.12
CA ALA A 106 3.57 0.37 -5.06
C ALA A 106 3.80 0.83 -3.62
N LEU A 107 2.93 0.44 -2.69
CA LEU A 107 3.01 0.86 -1.28
C LEU A 107 4.26 0.34 -0.57
N MET A 108 4.74 -0.85 -0.92
CA MET A 108 5.98 -1.42 -0.37
C MET A 108 7.23 -0.61 -0.70
N LEU A 109 7.20 0.24 -1.74
CA LEU A 109 8.31 1.16 -2.03
C LEU A 109 8.43 2.27 -0.97
N ALA A 110 7.32 2.65 -0.33
CA ALA A 110 7.31 3.62 0.75
C ALA A 110 7.86 2.99 2.03
N ASP A 111 7.24 1.91 2.48
CA ASP A 111 7.67 1.10 3.64
C ASP A 111 7.10 -0.32 3.51
N PRO A 112 7.94 -1.36 3.36
CA PRO A 112 7.51 -2.73 3.21
C PRO A 112 6.72 -3.29 4.40
N LEU A 113 7.10 -2.95 5.63
CA LEU A 113 6.47 -3.48 6.84
C LEU A 113 5.10 -2.85 7.03
N TYR A 114 5.01 -1.54 6.88
CA TYR A 114 3.74 -0.81 6.90
C TYR A 114 2.78 -1.32 5.82
N ALA A 115 3.27 -1.51 4.59
CA ALA A 115 2.47 -2.01 3.48
C ALA A 115 1.93 -3.42 3.75
N LEU A 116 2.78 -4.35 4.21
CA LEU A 116 2.38 -5.71 4.55
C LEU A 116 1.40 -5.74 5.73
N ALA A 117 1.67 -5.01 6.80
CA ALA A 117 0.78 -4.94 7.96
C ALA A 117 -0.61 -4.42 7.58
N SER A 118 -0.66 -3.35 6.78
CA SER A 118 -1.91 -2.76 6.30
C SER A 118 -2.67 -3.71 5.37
N PHE A 119 -1.95 -4.44 4.51
CA PHE A 119 -2.54 -5.42 3.61
C PHE A 119 -3.11 -6.64 4.35
N ILE A 120 -2.36 -7.17 5.33
CA ILE A 120 -2.80 -8.28 6.19
C ILE A 120 -4.04 -7.86 6.99
N LEU A 121 -4.02 -6.67 7.60
CA LEU A 121 -5.17 -6.14 8.33
C LEU A 121 -6.38 -5.97 7.40
N GLY A 122 -6.17 -5.46 6.18
CA GLY A 122 -7.20 -5.38 5.15
C GLY A 122 -7.79 -6.74 4.77
N LEU A 123 -6.96 -7.78 4.60
CA LEU A 123 -7.42 -9.16 4.34
C LEU A 123 -8.23 -9.71 5.51
N CYS A 124 -7.80 -9.48 6.76
CA CYS A 124 -8.54 -9.91 7.94
C CYS A 124 -9.91 -9.22 8.03
N LEU A 125 -9.96 -7.90 7.83
CA LEU A 125 -11.22 -7.14 7.82
C LEU A 125 -12.13 -7.60 6.68
N LEU A 126 -11.58 -7.81 5.48
CA LEU A 126 -12.31 -8.33 4.33
C LEU A 126 -12.93 -9.70 4.65
N ALA A 127 -12.16 -10.61 5.26
CA ALA A 127 -12.63 -11.94 5.63
C ALA A 127 -13.76 -11.89 6.67
N VAL A 128 -13.61 -11.06 7.71
CA VAL A 128 -14.64 -10.86 8.74
C VAL A 128 -15.90 -10.24 8.13
N CYS A 129 -15.77 -9.18 7.34
CA CYS A 129 -16.90 -8.53 6.67
C CYS A 129 -17.56 -9.44 5.64
N GLY A 130 -16.80 -10.24 4.90
CA GLY A 130 -17.33 -11.25 3.97
C GLY A 130 -18.16 -12.31 4.67
N LEU A 131 -17.66 -12.81 5.81
CA LEU A 131 -18.37 -13.77 6.66
C LEU A 131 -19.67 -13.19 7.22
N LEU A 132 -19.63 -11.97 7.76
CA LEU A 132 -20.79 -11.31 8.36
C LEU A 132 -21.85 -10.91 7.31
N ALA A 133 -21.40 -10.39 6.16
CA ALA A 133 -22.29 -9.97 5.07
C ALA A 133 -22.76 -11.15 4.20
N ARG A 134 -22.25 -12.37 4.45
CA ARG A 134 -22.48 -13.59 3.64
C ARG A 134 -22.26 -13.32 2.14
N ARG A 135 -21.16 -12.63 1.82
CA ARG A 135 -20.79 -12.31 0.44
C ARG A 135 -19.48 -12.98 0.08
N ASP A 136 -19.49 -13.65 -1.07
CA ASP A 136 -18.32 -14.37 -1.58
C ASP A 136 -17.31 -13.43 -2.24
N THR A 137 -17.71 -12.20 -2.62
CA THR A 137 -16.82 -11.22 -3.25
C THR A 137 -17.03 -9.81 -2.70
N LEU A 138 -15.96 -9.23 -2.17
CA LEU A 138 -15.90 -7.85 -1.70
C LEU A 138 -14.60 -7.21 -2.22
N PRO A 139 -14.60 -5.90 -2.53
CA PRO A 139 -13.40 -5.18 -2.97
C PRO A 139 -12.39 -5.09 -1.81
N LEU A 140 -11.12 -5.41 -2.06
CA LEU A 140 -10.09 -5.49 -1.01
C LEU A 140 -9.54 -4.11 -0.63
N LEU A 141 -9.34 -3.20 -1.60
CA LEU A 141 -8.65 -1.94 -1.36
C LEU A 141 -9.34 -1.02 -0.33
N PRO A 142 -10.68 -0.96 -0.21
CA PRO A 142 -11.34 -0.25 0.89
C PRO A 142 -10.90 -0.72 2.27
N PHE A 143 -10.70 -2.02 2.47
CA PHE A 143 -10.27 -2.57 3.75
C PHE A 143 -8.78 -2.35 3.99
N VAL A 144 -7.96 -2.42 2.95
CA VAL A 144 -6.53 -2.11 3.05
C VAL A 144 -6.32 -0.63 3.36
N ALA A 145 -7.12 0.28 2.80
CA ALA A 145 -7.06 1.70 3.13
C ALA A 145 -7.42 1.98 4.60
N ILE A 146 -8.37 1.24 5.16
CA ILE A 146 -8.62 1.25 6.61
C ILE A 146 -7.36 0.78 7.34
N GLY A 147 -6.75 -0.33 6.91
CA GLY A 147 -5.50 -0.80 7.48
C GLY A 147 -4.39 0.25 7.48
N CYS A 148 -4.20 0.95 6.36
CA CYS A 148 -3.25 2.05 6.21
C CYS A 148 -3.49 3.18 7.22
N ALA A 149 -4.74 3.49 7.55
CA ALA A 149 -5.05 4.49 8.56
C ALA A 149 -4.81 4.00 10.00
N PHE A 150 -5.04 2.71 10.27
CA PHE A 150 -4.95 2.12 11.61
C PHE A 150 -3.55 1.65 12.02
N VAL A 151 -2.74 1.14 11.10
CA VAL A 151 -1.39 0.63 11.41
C VAL A 151 -0.49 1.70 12.08
N PRO A 152 -0.43 2.96 11.59
CA PRO A 152 0.33 4.01 12.24
C PRO A 152 -0.23 4.36 13.62
N LEU A 153 -1.56 4.34 13.78
CA LEU A 153 -2.22 4.58 15.05
C LEU A 153 -1.89 3.49 16.07
N ALA A 154 -1.85 2.22 15.64
CA ALA A 154 -1.50 1.09 16.49
C ALA A 154 -0.04 1.15 16.97
N ALA A 155 0.87 1.66 16.13
CA ALA A 155 2.27 1.87 16.52
C ALA A 155 2.46 3.00 17.56
N LEU A 156 1.44 3.85 17.77
CA LEU A 156 1.43 4.93 18.76
C LEU A 156 0.78 4.52 20.09
N LEU A 157 0.19 3.32 20.17
CA LEU A 157 -0.37 2.81 21.42
C LEU A 157 0.74 2.21 22.30
N PRO A 158 0.75 2.50 23.62
CA PRO A 158 1.80 2.07 24.55
C PRO A 158 1.79 0.58 24.86
#